data_AF-A0A970JC13-F1
#
_entry.id   AF-A0A970JC13-F1
#
_cell.length_a   1.000
_cell.length_b   1.000
_cell.length_c   1.000
_cell.angle_alpha   90.00
_cell.angle_beta   90.00
_cell.angle_gamma   90.00
#
_symmetry.space_group_name_H-M   'P 1'
#
loop_
_entity.id
_entity.type
_entity.pdbx_description
1 polymer ?
#
loop_
_entity_poly.entity_id
_entity_poly.type
_entity_poly.pdbx_seq_one_letter_code
_entity_poly.pdbx_strand_id
1 'polypeptide(L)'
;MKHYFKKIFPIILAMSVLPFPAAGEIAYEREPVFVRVNPDFPSPFGPFQGFGTSLCWWANYLGYSENLTEKAAKLFFSNKDGLGLNVVRYNIGGGDNPKHTHMKHQRPDADMPGVLNPDGTYDFSKDKNQINVLLAAVREGVEYLEAFSNSPPYFMTVSGCTSGHRNPNMDNIDPEKYGEFCDFLTEVLKYFKDTYGIEFDSVDPFNEPDTNY
;
A
#
# COMPACT_ATOMS: atom_id res chain seq x y z
N MET A 1 97.35 20.61 -20.42
CA MET A 1 97.23 20.95 -21.85
C MET A 1 97.44 19.72 -22.70
N LYS A 2 96.42 19.27 -23.43
CA LYS A 2 96.50 18.66 -24.76
C LYS A 2 95.07 18.59 -25.29
N HIS A 3 94.74 19.56 -26.13
CA HIS A 3 93.56 19.53 -27.00
C HIS A 3 93.72 18.38 -28.00
N TYR A 4 92.64 17.67 -28.30
CA TYR A 4 92.45 17.12 -29.63
C TYR A 4 91.04 17.40 -30.13
N PHE A 5 91.03 18.09 -31.26
CA PHE A 5 89.90 18.53 -32.06
C PHE A 5 89.44 17.40 -33.00
N LYS A 6 88.23 17.60 -33.55
CA LYS A 6 87.72 17.13 -34.86
C LYS A 6 87.17 15.69 -34.87
N LYS A 7 86.04 15.38 -35.51
CA LYS A 7 85.28 15.98 -36.63
C LYS A 7 83.80 15.60 -36.50
N ILE A 8 82.91 16.50 -36.88
CA ILE A 8 81.46 16.30 -36.98
C ILE A 8 81.15 15.62 -38.32
N PHE A 9 80.43 14.50 -38.30
CA PHE A 9 79.78 13.88 -39.46
C PHE A 9 78.27 14.14 -39.35
N PRO A 10 77.59 14.59 -40.42
CA PRO A 10 76.17 14.86 -40.38
C PRO A 10 75.41 13.53 -40.41
N ILE A 11 74.58 13.26 -39.40
CA ILE A 11 73.68 12.12 -39.39
C ILE A 11 72.29 12.63 -39.76
N ILE A 12 71.79 12.14 -40.88
CA ILE A 12 70.42 12.31 -41.36
C ILE A 12 69.48 11.68 -40.31
N LEU A 13 68.64 12.50 -39.70
CA LEU A 13 67.64 12.06 -38.72
C LEU A 13 66.45 11.43 -39.47
N ALA A 14 66.44 10.11 -39.57
CA ALA A 14 65.23 9.38 -39.96
C ALA A 14 64.24 9.42 -38.78
N MET A 15 63.16 10.19 -38.90
CA MET A 15 62.06 10.16 -37.94
C MET A 15 61.32 8.83 -38.07
N SER A 16 61.63 7.90 -37.15
CA SER A 16 60.79 6.72 -36.92
C SER A 16 59.48 7.17 -36.27
N VAL A 17 58.37 7.03 -37.00
CA VAL A 17 57.03 7.13 -36.42
C VAL A 17 56.86 5.91 -35.52
N LEU A 18 56.96 6.11 -34.20
CA LEU A 18 56.63 5.07 -33.23
C LEU A 18 55.11 4.88 -33.23
N PRO A 19 54.59 3.65 -33.35
CA PRO A 19 53.16 3.41 -33.19
C PRO A 19 52.77 3.77 -31.75
N PHE A 20 51.78 4.65 -31.58
CA PHE A 20 51.12 4.84 -30.30
C PHE A 20 50.54 3.49 -29.86
N PRO A 21 50.84 2.98 -28.64
CA PRO A 21 50.14 1.81 -28.15
C PRO A 21 48.67 2.18 -28.02
N ALA A 22 47.79 1.35 -28.58
CA ALA A 22 46.36 1.46 -28.33
C ALA A 22 46.15 1.51 -26.81
N ALA A 23 45.39 2.49 -26.32
CA ALA A 23 44.96 2.50 -24.93
C ALA A 23 44.16 1.21 -24.71
N GLY A 24 44.79 0.23 -24.06
CA GLY A 24 44.11 -1.00 -23.67
C GLY A 24 42.95 -0.64 -22.77
N GLU A 25 41.75 -1.17 -23.05
CA GLU A 25 40.68 -1.18 -22.08
C GLU A 25 41.23 -1.83 -20.80
N ILE A 26 41.32 -1.05 -19.73
CA ILE A 26 41.60 -1.59 -18.41
C ILE A 26 40.31 -2.29 -17.98
N ALA A 27 40.20 -3.58 -18.30
CA ALA A 27 39.16 -4.41 -17.75
C ALA A 27 39.34 -4.43 -16.23
N TYR A 28 38.45 -3.75 -15.50
CA TYR A 28 38.41 -3.86 -14.05
C TYR A 28 37.82 -5.25 -13.75
N GLU A 29 38.69 -6.23 -13.53
CA GLU A 29 38.29 -7.55 -13.05
C GLU A 29 37.69 -7.34 -11.65
N ARG A 30 36.36 -7.27 -11.58
CA ARG A 30 35.67 -7.27 -10.30
C ARG A 30 35.71 -8.69 -9.80
N GLU A 31 36.56 -8.94 -8.80
CA GLU A 31 36.51 -10.17 -8.02
C GLU A 31 35.06 -10.46 -7.63
N PRO A 32 34.54 -11.67 -7.88
CA PRO A 32 33.17 -11.99 -7.55
C PRO A 32 32.97 -11.89 -6.04
N VAL A 33 32.07 -11.00 -5.63
CA VAL A 33 31.62 -10.92 -4.23
C VAL A 33 30.58 -12.01 -4.01
N PHE A 34 30.94 -13.02 -3.23
CA PHE A 34 30.00 -14.06 -2.82
C PHE A 34 29.26 -13.62 -1.56
N VAL A 35 27.97 -13.30 -1.70
CA VAL A 35 27.08 -13.07 -0.55
C VAL A 35 26.51 -14.41 -0.12
N ARG A 36 26.85 -14.86 1.10
CA ARG A 36 26.21 -16.01 1.73
C ARG A 36 25.06 -15.53 2.61
N VAL A 37 23.85 -15.98 2.28
CA VAL A 37 22.69 -15.80 3.17
C VAL A 37 22.85 -16.78 4.32
N ASN A 38 22.86 -16.29 5.56
CA ASN A 38 22.88 -17.13 6.75
C ASN A 38 21.49 -17.15 7.41
N PRO A 39 20.72 -18.24 7.30
CA PRO A 39 19.39 -18.35 7.88
C PRO A 39 19.38 -18.53 9.41
N ASP A 40 20.54 -18.80 10.04
CA ASP A 40 20.65 -19.00 11.49
C ASP A 40 20.53 -17.68 12.28
N PHE A 41 20.62 -16.54 11.59
CA PHE A 41 20.45 -15.21 12.18
C PHE A 41 19.05 -14.69 11.88
N PRO A 42 18.08 -14.80 12.80
CA PRO A 42 16.76 -14.22 12.60
C PRO A 42 16.86 -12.70 12.47
N SER A 43 15.91 -12.12 11.73
CA SER A 43 15.78 -10.67 11.61
C SER A 43 15.65 -10.03 12.99
N PRO A 44 16.41 -8.96 13.31
CA PRO A 44 16.23 -8.23 14.56
C PRO A 44 14.90 -7.46 14.61
N PHE A 45 14.15 -7.40 13.50
CA PHE A 45 12.91 -6.64 13.36
C PHE A 45 11.65 -7.46 13.68
N GLY A 46 11.80 -8.68 14.20
CA GLY A 46 10.68 -9.55 14.54
C GLY A 46 10.24 -10.48 13.39
N PRO A 47 9.22 -11.32 13.62
CA PRO A 47 8.70 -12.22 12.60
C PRO A 47 8.05 -11.43 11.46
N PHE A 48 8.32 -11.87 10.23
CA PHE A 48 7.62 -11.33 9.07
C PHE A 48 6.15 -11.73 9.12
N GLN A 49 5.24 -10.76 9.16
CA GLN A 49 3.81 -11.02 9.25
C GLN A 49 3.23 -11.45 7.89
N GLY A 50 3.68 -10.88 6.77
CA GLY A 50 3.22 -11.32 5.47
C GLY A 50 3.07 -10.25 4.40
N PHE A 51 2.36 -10.62 3.35
CA PHE A 51 1.94 -9.74 2.27
C PHE A 51 0.43 -9.65 2.23
N GLY A 52 -0.08 -8.48 1.85
CA GLY A 52 -1.50 -8.23 1.86
C GLY A 52 -1.99 -7.31 0.78
N THR A 53 -3.31 -7.13 0.79
CA THR A 53 -4.00 -6.13 -0.01
C THR A 53 -5.11 -5.49 0.80
N SER A 54 -5.49 -4.27 0.42
CA SER A 54 -6.70 -3.65 0.94
C SER A 54 -7.91 -4.13 0.16
N LEU A 55 -9.06 -4.28 0.81
CA LEU A 55 -10.36 -4.52 0.18
C LEU A 55 -11.01 -3.22 -0.33
N CYS A 56 -10.37 -2.07 -0.07
CA CYS A 56 -10.89 -0.74 -0.38
C CYS A 56 -11.49 -0.66 -1.78
N TRP A 57 -12.76 -0.28 -1.86
CA TRP A 57 -13.51 0.01 -3.08
C TRP A 57 -13.84 -1.21 -3.94
N TRP A 58 -12.83 -1.96 -4.40
CA TRP A 58 -13.04 -3.07 -5.33
C TRP A 58 -13.91 -4.18 -4.72
N ALA A 59 -13.72 -4.52 -3.44
CA ALA A 59 -14.50 -5.57 -2.79
C ALA A 59 -15.98 -5.19 -2.67
N ASN A 60 -16.29 -3.93 -2.37
CA ASN A 60 -17.66 -3.43 -2.40
C ASN A 60 -18.25 -3.48 -3.81
N TYR A 61 -17.45 -3.13 -4.82
CA TYR A 61 -17.88 -3.13 -6.22
C TYR A 61 -18.16 -4.54 -6.76
N LEU A 62 -17.39 -5.56 -6.37
CA LEU A 62 -17.53 -6.93 -6.89
C LEU A 62 -18.41 -7.85 -6.03
N GLY A 63 -18.50 -7.57 -4.72
CA GLY A 63 -18.97 -8.52 -3.71
C GLY A 63 -20.47 -8.82 -3.75
N TYR A 64 -21.18 -8.22 -4.70
CA TYR A 64 -22.58 -8.56 -5.02
C TYR A 64 -22.70 -9.96 -5.64
N SER A 65 -21.62 -10.48 -6.25
CA SER A 65 -21.62 -11.79 -6.92
C SER A 65 -20.80 -12.80 -6.12
N GLU A 66 -21.46 -13.89 -5.73
CA GLU A 66 -20.79 -15.03 -5.08
C GLU A 66 -19.65 -15.58 -5.95
N ASN A 67 -19.88 -15.75 -7.26
CA ASN A 67 -18.85 -16.27 -8.17
C ASN A 67 -17.61 -15.36 -8.24
N LEU A 68 -17.81 -14.04 -8.34
CA LEU A 68 -16.69 -13.09 -8.36
C LEU A 68 -15.98 -13.04 -7.01
N THR A 69 -16.73 -13.12 -5.91
CA THR A 69 -16.21 -13.15 -4.54
C THR A 69 -15.28 -14.35 -4.35
N GLU A 70 -15.77 -15.56 -4.63
CA GLU A 70 -15.00 -16.80 -4.48
C GLU A 70 -13.77 -16.82 -5.40
N LYS A 71 -13.93 -16.36 -6.65
CA LYS A 71 -12.80 -16.28 -7.59
C LYS A 71 -11.74 -15.30 -7.13
N ALA A 72 -12.14 -14.12 -6.66
CA ALA A 72 -11.20 -13.13 -6.14
C ALA A 72 -10.49 -13.65 -4.88
N ALA A 73 -11.24 -14.21 -3.93
CA ALA A 73 -10.68 -14.75 -2.70
C ALA A 73 -9.65 -15.84 -2.99
N LYS A 74 -9.99 -16.78 -3.88
CA LYS A 74 -9.07 -17.84 -4.30
C LYS A 74 -7.80 -17.29 -4.94
N LEU A 75 -7.91 -16.34 -5.88
CA LEU A 75 -6.75 -15.81 -6.59
C LEU A 75 -5.82 -14.99 -5.67
N PHE A 76 -6.36 -14.24 -4.72
CA PHE A 76 -5.55 -13.41 -3.82
C PHE A 76 -5.02 -14.19 -2.61
N PHE A 77 -5.84 -15.01 -1.95
CA PHE A 77 -5.53 -15.52 -0.61
C PHE A 77 -5.21 -17.01 -0.57
N SER A 78 -5.59 -17.79 -1.59
CA SER A 78 -5.31 -19.23 -1.58
C SER A 78 -3.81 -19.51 -1.68
N ASN A 79 -3.26 -20.24 -0.72
CA ASN A 79 -1.87 -20.71 -0.74
C ASN A 79 -1.59 -21.78 -1.81
N LYS A 80 -2.64 -22.38 -2.39
CA LYS A 80 -2.52 -23.47 -3.37
C LYS A 80 -2.57 -22.96 -4.80
N ASP A 81 -3.57 -22.13 -5.10
CA ASP A 81 -3.94 -21.75 -6.46
C ASP A 81 -3.95 -20.21 -6.66
N GLY A 82 -3.41 -19.45 -5.70
CA GLY A 82 -3.41 -17.98 -5.69
C GLY A 82 -2.08 -17.37 -5.25
N LEU A 83 -2.10 -16.08 -4.90
CA LEU A 83 -0.92 -15.34 -4.42
C LEU A 83 -0.52 -15.69 -2.99
N GLY A 84 -1.39 -16.37 -2.22
CA GLY A 84 -1.14 -16.69 -0.81
C GLY A 84 -0.98 -15.45 0.08
N LEU A 85 -1.69 -14.36 -0.24
CA LEU A 85 -1.71 -13.20 0.65
C LEU A 85 -2.37 -13.62 1.98
N ASN A 86 -1.78 -13.22 3.10
CA ASN A 86 -2.25 -13.57 4.44
C ASN A 86 -2.59 -12.34 5.30
N VAL A 87 -2.47 -11.13 4.75
CA VAL A 87 -2.86 -9.87 5.40
C VAL A 87 -3.98 -9.19 4.59
N VAL A 88 -5.06 -8.76 5.26
CA VAL A 88 -6.16 -8.01 4.63
C VAL A 88 -6.41 -6.70 5.37
N ARG A 89 -6.56 -5.60 4.61
CA ARG A 89 -7.05 -4.31 5.15
C ARG A 89 -8.51 -4.08 4.78
N TYR A 90 -9.41 -4.02 5.74
CA TYR A 90 -10.85 -3.77 5.58
C TYR A 90 -11.17 -2.28 5.69
N ASN A 91 -11.86 -1.71 4.70
CA ASN A 91 -12.24 -0.28 4.73
C ASN A 91 -13.59 -0.11 5.42
N ILE A 92 -13.61 0.51 6.60
CA ILE A 92 -14.82 0.97 7.27
C ILE A 92 -15.31 2.23 6.56
N GLY A 93 -16.36 2.08 5.75
CA GLY A 93 -16.92 3.19 4.99
C GLY A 93 -17.63 4.23 5.87
N GLY A 94 -17.31 5.51 5.66
CA GLY A 94 -18.03 6.62 6.29
C GLY A 94 -19.42 6.86 5.68
N GLY A 95 -19.59 6.60 4.38
CA GLY A 95 -20.79 6.98 3.62
C GLY A 95 -20.84 8.48 3.35
N ASP A 96 -20.90 8.87 2.09
CA ASP A 96 -21.02 10.29 1.73
C ASP A 96 -22.44 10.81 1.93
N ASN A 97 -22.57 12.13 1.96
CA ASN A 97 -23.85 12.81 2.09
C ASN A 97 -24.78 12.42 0.92
N PRO A 98 -26.01 11.95 1.18
CA PRO A 98 -26.94 11.55 0.10
C PRO A 98 -27.30 12.67 -0.88
N LYS A 99 -27.12 13.94 -0.47
CA LYS A 99 -27.31 15.12 -1.33
C LYS A 99 -26.15 15.35 -2.30
N HIS A 100 -24.98 14.79 -2.01
CA HIS A 100 -23.83 14.82 -2.90
C HIS A 100 -23.94 13.73 -3.96
N THR A 101 -23.35 14.02 -5.12
CA THR A 101 -23.40 13.11 -6.28
C THR A 101 -22.04 12.94 -6.93
N HIS A 102 -21.00 13.66 -6.50
CA HIS A 102 -19.67 13.60 -7.12
C HIS A 102 -19.06 12.20 -7.03
N MET A 103 -19.13 11.53 -5.88
CA MET A 103 -18.66 10.14 -5.75
C MET A 103 -19.41 9.22 -6.71
N LYS A 104 -20.75 9.25 -6.70
CA LYS A 104 -21.59 8.42 -7.57
C LYS A 104 -21.31 8.57 -9.07
N HIS A 105 -20.93 9.76 -9.53
CA HIS A 105 -20.70 10.02 -10.96
C HIS A 105 -19.24 9.88 -11.37
N GLN A 106 -18.30 10.28 -10.50
CA GLN A 106 -16.88 10.36 -10.84
C GLN A 106 -16.10 9.13 -10.40
N ARG A 107 -16.45 8.57 -9.23
CA ARG A 107 -15.77 7.43 -8.59
C ARG A 107 -16.79 6.49 -7.92
N PRO A 108 -17.73 5.89 -8.68
CA PRO A 108 -18.74 5.00 -8.12
C PRO A 108 -18.13 3.74 -7.48
N ASP A 109 -16.91 3.37 -7.89
CA ASP A 109 -16.10 2.34 -7.24
C ASP A 109 -15.77 2.69 -5.78
N ALA A 110 -15.52 3.97 -5.51
CA ALA A 110 -15.09 4.49 -4.22
C ALA A 110 -16.23 5.06 -3.36
N ASP A 111 -17.48 5.03 -3.84
CA ASP A 111 -18.68 5.43 -3.09
C ASP A 111 -19.03 4.36 -2.04
N MET A 112 -18.23 4.32 -0.97
CA MET A 112 -18.37 3.32 0.09
C MET A 112 -19.60 3.61 0.96
N PRO A 113 -20.45 2.62 1.22
CA PRO A 113 -21.59 2.79 2.11
C PRO A 113 -21.14 3.06 3.55
N GLY A 114 -21.90 3.90 4.26
CA GLY A 114 -21.77 4.09 5.70
C GLY A 114 -22.80 3.26 6.47
N VAL A 115 -22.34 2.43 7.40
CA VAL A 115 -23.22 1.57 8.21
C VAL A 115 -23.95 2.34 9.32
N LEU A 116 -23.38 3.46 9.81
CA LEU A 116 -24.02 4.35 10.77
C LEU A 116 -24.93 5.37 10.07
N ASN A 117 -26.18 5.44 10.49
CA ASN A 117 -27.15 6.43 10.04
C ASN A 117 -27.07 7.73 10.87
N PRO A 118 -27.50 8.89 10.32
CA PRO A 118 -27.54 10.14 11.08
C PRO A 118 -28.45 10.13 12.31
N ASP A 119 -29.38 9.17 12.42
CA ASP A 119 -30.25 8.98 13.58
C ASP A 119 -29.62 8.10 14.68
N GLY A 120 -28.38 7.67 14.49
CA GLY A 120 -27.62 6.82 15.42
C GLY A 120 -27.86 5.32 15.25
N THR A 121 -28.71 4.89 14.31
CA THR A 121 -28.94 3.46 14.05
C THR A 121 -27.87 2.86 13.14
N TYR A 122 -27.55 1.58 13.34
CA TYR A 122 -26.62 0.84 12.48
C TYR A 122 -27.37 -0.07 11.51
N ASP A 123 -26.94 -0.05 10.25
CA ASP A 123 -27.35 -0.98 9.21
C ASP A 123 -26.11 -1.57 8.51
N PHE A 124 -25.61 -2.67 9.08
CA PHE A 124 -24.45 -3.40 8.56
C PHE A 124 -24.73 -4.08 7.21
N SER A 125 -26.00 -4.25 6.83
CA SER A 125 -26.35 -4.86 5.54
C SER A 125 -25.93 -4.02 4.34
N LYS A 126 -25.66 -2.72 4.57
CA LYS A 126 -25.16 -1.81 3.55
C LYS A 126 -23.77 -2.17 3.03
N ASP A 127 -22.91 -2.73 3.88
CA ASP A 127 -21.52 -3.09 3.52
C ASP A 127 -21.40 -4.59 3.15
N LYS A 128 -22.53 -5.27 2.90
CA LYS A 128 -22.59 -6.72 2.63
C LYS A 128 -21.62 -7.17 1.53
N ASN A 129 -21.38 -6.35 0.51
CA ASN A 129 -20.52 -6.73 -0.59
C ASN A 129 -19.07 -6.86 -0.14
N GLN A 130 -18.55 -5.88 0.61
CA GLN A 130 -17.20 -5.95 1.15
C GLN A 130 -17.08 -7.07 2.20
N ILE A 131 -18.11 -7.23 3.05
CA ILE A 131 -18.20 -8.32 4.03
C ILE A 131 -18.11 -9.69 3.34
N ASN A 132 -18.82 -9.91 2.23
CA ASN A 132 -18.76 -11.18 1.49
C ASN A 132 -17.32 -11.54 1.09
N VAL A 133 -16.56 -10.55 0.59
CA VAL A 133 -15.16 -10.74 0.18
C VAL A 133 -14.25 -10.97 1.37
N LEU A 134 -14.44 -10.25 2.48
CA LEU A 134 -13.70 -10.50 3.72
C LEU A 134 -13.92 -11.93 4.23
N LEU A 135 -15.18 -12.37 4.31
CA LEU A 135 -15.51 -13.72 4.76
C LEU A 135 -14.91 -14.79 3.84
N ALA A 136 -14.88 -14.56 2.53
CA ALA A 136 -14.23 -15.46 1.58
C ALA A 136 -12.71 -15.48 1.76
N ALA A 137 -12.08 -14.32 1.98
CA ALA A 137 -10.65 -14.22 2.26
C ALA A 137 -10.25 -14.99 3.54
N VAL A 138 -11.04 -14.84 4.62
CA VAL A 138 -10.83 -15.58 5.87
C VAL A 138 -10.96 -17.10 5.65
N ARG A 139 -11.90 -17.56 4.81
CA ARG A 139 -12.02 -18.99 4.46
C ARG A 139 -10.81 -19.54 3.71
N GLU A 140 -10.12 -18.71 2.93
CA GLU A 140 -8.90 -19.09 2.20
C GLU A 140 -7.64 -19.08 3.09
N GLY A 141 -7.74 -18.62 4.33
CA GLY A 141 -6.67 -18.70 5.33
C GLY A 141 -5.90 -17.40 5.56
N VAL A 142 -6.54 -16.23 5.40
CA VAL A 142 -5.97 -14.96 5.89
C VAL A 142 -5.72 -15.03 7.39
N GLU A 143 -4.55 -14.57 7.81
CA GLU A 143 -4.06 -14.68 9.19
C GLU A 143 -4.14 -13.35 9.94
N TYR A 144 -3.95 -12.23 9.24
CA TYR A 144 -3.93 -10.90 9.84
C TYR A 144 -4.95 -9.97 9.20
N LEU A 145 -5.70 -9.27 10.04
CA LEU A 145 -6.77 -8.37 9.64
C LEU A 145 -6.53 -6.99 10.25
N GLU A 146 -6.40 -6.00 9.39
CA GLU A 146 -6.41 -4.59 9.78
C GLU A 146 -7.72 -3.95 9.33
N ALA A 147 -8.39 -3.21 10.20
CA ALA A 147 -9.45 -2.30 9.78
C ALA A 147 -8.86 -0.91 9.56
N PHE A 148 -9.42 -0.14 8.65
CA PHE A 148 -9.03 1.26 8.51
C PHE A 148 -10.20 2.10 7.99
N SER A 149 -10.07 3.43 8.10
CA SER A 149 -11.07 4.37 7.60
C SER A 149 -10.42 5.47 6.77
N ASN A 150 -10.95 5.71 5.57
CA ASN A 150 -10.56 6.88 4.76
C ASN A 150 -11.20 8.18 5.26
N SER A 151 -12.37 8.10 5.90
CA SER A 151 -13.10 9.25 6.41
C SER A 151 -14.12 8.80 7.45
N PRO A 152 -14.35 9.59 8.52
CA PRO A 152 -15.52 9.39 9.36
C PRO A 152 -16.82 9.56 8.55
N PRO A 153 -17.98 9.14 9.09
CA PRO A 153 -19.27 9.42 8.48
C PRO A 153 -19.47 10.90 8.14
N TYR A 154 -20.12 11.21 7.02
CA TYR A 154 -20.21 12.59 6.52
C TYR A 154 -20.81 13.58 7.54
N PHE A 155 -21.66 13.12 8.46
CA PHE A 155 -22.27 13.95 9.51
C PHE A 155 -21.37 14.15 10.73
N MET A 156 -20.18 13.53 10.74
CA MET A 156 -19.08 13.78 11.68
C MET A 156 -17.96 14.60 11.04
N THR A 157 -18.10 15.02 9.78
CA THR A 157 -17.12 15.87 9.10
C THR A 157 -17.50 17.34 9.15
N VAL A 158 -16.50 18.22 9.15
CA VAL A 158 -16.67 19.68 9.07
C VAL A 158 -17.32 20.08 7.74
N SER A 159 -16.95 19.43 6.64
CA SER A 159 -17.47 19.77 5.30
C SER A 159 -18.86 19.19 5.01
N GLY A 160 -19.32 18.22 5.82
CA GLY A 160 -20.49 17.42 5.50
C GLY A 160 -20.28 16.47 4.32
N CYS A 161 -19.03 16.18 3.96
CA CYS A 161 -18.60 15.35 2.82
C CYS A 161 -17.48 14.39 3.28
N THR A 162 -17.46 13.15 2.78
CA THR A 162 -16.37 12.20 3.06
C THR A 162 -15.16 12.39 2.14
N SER A 163 -15.27 13.21 1.09
CA SER A 163 -14.18 13.49 0.15
C SER A 163 -13.26 14.63 0.59
N GLY A 164 -13.16 14.89 1.90
CA GLY A 164 -12.24 15.88 2.46
C GLY A 164 -12.85 17.26 2.77
N HIS A 165 -11.99 18.13 3.29
CA HIS A 165 -12.33 19.48 3.71
C HIS A 165 -12.32 20.44 2.51
N ARG A 166 -13.09 21.55 2.57
CA ARG A 166 -13.11 22.55 1.47
C ARG A 166 -11.78 23.28 1.29
N ASN A 167 -11.04 23.44 2.38
CA ASN A 167 -9.63 23.79 2.37
C ASN A 167 -8.84 22.49 2.57
N PRO A 168 -8.11 21.97 1.55
CA PRO A 168 -7.47 20.67 1.61
C PRO A 168 -6.28 20.59 2.58
N ASN A 169 -5.86 21.72 3.17
CA ASN A 169 -4.78 21.75 4.18
C ASN A 169 -5.33 21.76 5.62
N MET A 170 -6.59 21.36 5.82
CA MET A 170 -7.25 21.34 7.12
C MET A 170 -7.90 19.99 7.34
N ASP A 171 -7.95 19.57 8.61
CA ASP A 171 -8.67 18.38 9.02
C ASP A 171 -10.14 18.45 8.61
N ASN A 172 -10.68 17.31 8.17
CA ASN A 172 -12.09 17.22 7.82
C ASN A 172 -12.96 16.61 8.92
N ILE A 173 -12.37 15.98 9.94
CA ILE A 173 -13.13 15.48 11.09
C ILE A 173 -13.49 16.64 12.02
N ASP A 174 -14.73 16.69 12.48
CA ASP A 174 -15.15 17.65 13.50
C ASP A 174 -14.47 17.30 14.84
N PRO A 175 -13.72 18.23 15.48
CA PRO A 175 -13.04 17.96 16.74
C PRO A 175 -13.99 17.59 17.89
N GLU A 176 -15.26 18.01 17.85
CA GLU A 176 -16.27 17.59 18.83
C GLU A 176 -16.71 16.13 18.62
N LYS A 177 -16.37 15.52 17.48
CA LYS A 177 -16.80 14.19 17.05
C LYS A 177 -15.74 13.11 17.18
N TYR A 178 -14.56 13.40 17.76
CA TYR A 178 -13.51 12.40 17.95
C TYR A 178 -13.98 11.19 18.76
N GLY A 179 -14.69 11.43 19.87
CA GLY A 179 -15.24 10.34 20.68
C GLY A 179 -16.25 9.48 19.92
N GLU A 180 -17.21 10.13 19.24
CA GLU A 180 -18.22 9.45 18.43
C GLU A 180 -17.60 8.65 17.27
N PHE A 181 -16.51 9.14 16.68
CA PHE A 181 -15.79 8.41 15.64
C PHE A 181 -15.04 7.20 16.19
N CYS A 182 -14.40 7.30 17.36
CA CYS A 182 -13.83 6.16 18.06
C CYS A 182 -14.90 5.10 18.37
N ASP A 183 -16.06 5.52 18.91
CA ASP A 183 -17.18 4.63 19.20
C ASP A 183 -17.66 3.93 17.93
N PHE A 184 -17.81 4.68 16.83
CA PHE A 184 -18.19 4.14 15.52
C PHE A 184 -17.23 3.04 15.05
N LEU A 185 -15.92 3.30 15.04
CA LEU A 185 -14.93 2.30 14.62
C LEU A 185 -15.02 1.04 15.51
N THR A 186 -15.07 1.21 16.83
CA THR A 186 -15.13 0.07 17.77
C THR A 186 -16.43 -0.73 17.66
N GLU A 187 -17.57 -0.10 17.37
CA GLU A 187 -18.84 -0.79 17.17
C GLU A 187 -18.83 -1.64 15.90
N VAL A 188 -18.19 -1.16 14.83
CA VAL A 188 -17.98 -1.97 13.62
C VAL A 188 -17.11 -3.19 13.92
N LEU A 189 -15.99 -3.02 14.63
CA LEU A 189 -15.12 -4.15 14.99
C LEU A 189 -15.84 -5.17 15.89
N LYS A 190 -16.61 -4.67 16.86
CA LYS A 190 -17.44 -5.49 17.73
C LYS A 190 -18.48 -6.29 16.95
N TYR A 191 -19.13 -5.67 15.95
CA TYR A 191 -20.08 -6.37 15.08
C TYR A 191 -19.43 -7.58 14.39
N PHE A 192 -18.20 -7.44 13.86
CA PHE A 192 -17.49 -8.56 13.25
C PHE A 192 -17.14 -9.68 14.25
N LYS A 193 -16.72 -9.30 15.45
CA LYS A 193 -16.41 -10.24 16.53
C LYS A 193 -17.65 -11.02 16.96
N ASP A 194 -18.74 -10.31 17.26
CA ASP A 194 -19.97 -10.90 17.79
C ASP A 194 -20.74 -11.71 16.73
N THR A 195 -20.69 -11.29 15.45
CA THR A 195 -21.50 -11.91 14.37
C THR A 195 -20.76 -13.03 13.65
N TYR A 196 -19.46 -12.87 13.41
CA TYR A 196 -18.67 -13.79 12.57
C TYR A 196 -17.53 -14.46 13.32
N GLY A 197 -17.27 -14.09 14.58
CA GLY A 197 -16.10 -14.55 15.32
C GLY A 197 -14.79 -13.99 14.76
N ILE A 198 -14.84 -12.89 14.01
CA ILE A 198 -13.68 -12.26 13.39
C ILE A 198 -13.17 -11.14 14.29
N GLU A 199 -11.92 -11.25 14.74
CA GLU A 199 -11.22 -10.23 15.50
C GLU A 199 -10.15 -9.58 14.62
N PHE A 200 -10.14 -8.26 14.58
CA PHE A 200 -9.11 -7.49 13.85
C PHE A 200 -7.89 -7.28 14.74
N ASP A 201 -6.69 -7.45 14.18
CA ASP A 201 -5.41 -7.27 14.86
C ASP A 201 -5.08 -5.79 15.09
N SER A 202 -5.52 -4.92 14.19
CA SER A 202 -5.29 -3.48 14.25
C SER A 202 -6.45 -2.67 13.67
N VAL A 203 -6.51 -1.40 14.05
CA VAL A 203 -7.38 -0.40 13.44
C VAL A 203 -6.60 0.89 13.18
N ASP A 204 -6.68 1.39 11.95
CA ASP A 204 -6.08 2.68 11.54
C ASP A 204 -7.20 3.72 11.28
N PRO A 205 -7.38 4.71 12.17
CA PRO A 205 -8.47 5.67 12.06
C PRO A 205 -8.26 6.74 10.97
N PHE A 206 -7.07 6.83 10.37
CA PHE A 206 -6.72 7.84 9.36
C PHE A 206 -6.06 7.21 8.14
N ASN A 207 -6.26 7.80 6.97
CA ASN A 207 -5.51 7.43 5.76
C ASN A 207 -4.82 8.67 5.20
N GLU A 208 -3.49 8.58 5.00
CA GLU A 208 -2.67 9.63 4.37
C GLU A 208 -2.91 11.06 4.90
N PRO A 209 -2.86 11.31 6.22
CA PRO A 209 -3.24 12.59 6.81
C PRO A 209 -2.33 13.78 6.45
N ASP A 210 -1.15 13.54 5.86
CA ASP A 210 -0.20 14.57 5.43
C ASP A 210 -0.36 14.94 3.93
N THR A 211 -1.54 14.72 3.37
CA THR A 211 -1.83 14.98 1.95
C THR A 211 -2.96 15.98 1.78
N ASN A 212 -2.93 16.72 0.65
CA ASN A 212 -3.90 17.78 0.34
C ASN A 212 -4.80 17.45 -0.87
N TYR A 213 -5.07 16.15 -1.07
CA TYR A 213 -5.87 15.64 -2.19
C TYR A 213 -7.27 16.22 -2.26
#